data_AF-A0AAW2WUC8-F1
#
_entry.id   AF-A0AAW2WUC8-F1
#
_cell.length_a   1.000
_cell.length_b   1.000
_cell.length_c   1.000
_cell.angle_alpha   90.00
_cell.angle_beta   90.00
_cell.angle_gamma   90.00
#
_symmetry.space_group_name_H-M   'P 1'
#
loop_
_entity.id
_entity.type
_entity.pdbx_description
1 polymer ?
#
loop_
_entity_poly.entity_id
_entity_poly.type
_entity_poly.pdbx_seq_one_letter_code
_entity_poly.pdbx_strand_id
1 'polypeptide(L)'
;MASTSAPRNSAAYGRIASAASTLCSDNHTLIAEIRKATMMMKEIAVDLERDNESEMVKELEDGVLELVNASDECTYLSNAIKCIGNEYQPGPELTNFSKLFADKIDRLKADPSSVSQNQLLLRQFREAIWNVHHAGQPMPGEEQEDIVMTSTECNLLNITCPLTGKPVTELADPVRSMDCKHIYEKKAIMQHIRSKVLQGRCPVTGCPKRVLADRVVCDPLLLIEIDEMRSISKQRTGADVIEDFTQLDEED
;
A
#
# COMPACT_ATOMS: atom_id res chain seq x y z
N MET A 1 -46.97 -28.71 -16.53
CA MET A 1 -45.52 -28.96 -16.41
C MET A 1 -44.79 -27.72 -16.93
N ALA A 2 -44.52 -26.73 -16.07
CA ALA A 2 -43.79 -25.53 -16.45
C ALA A 2 -42.29 -25.81 -16.26
N SER A 3 -41.55 -25.98 -17.36
CA SER A 3 -40.09 -26.10 -17.34
C SER A 3 -39.47 -24.75 -17.01
N THR A 4 -38.99 -24.60 -15.77
CA THR A 4 -38.17 -23.48 -15.35
C THR A 4 -36.73 -23.71 -15.82
N SER A 5 -36.42 -23.36 -17.06
CA SER A 5 -35.04 -23.21 -17.52
C SER A 5 -34.48 -21.90 -16.99
N ALA A 6 -33.86 -21.95 -15.80
CA ALA A 6 -32.99 -20.88 -15.33
C ALA A 6 -31.80 -20.73 -16.30
N PRO A 7 -31.33 -19.51 -16.60
CA PRO A 7 -30.29 -19.31 -17.62
C PRO A 7 -28.95 -19.85 -17.11
N ARG A 8 -28.51 -20.97 -17.68
CA ARG A 8 -27.20 -21.62 -17.41
C ARG A 8 -26.01 -20.64 -17.48
N ASN A 9 -26.13 -19.54 -18.23
CA ASN A 9 -25.07 -18.54 -18.39
C ASN A 9 -24.77 -17.72 -17.12
N SER A 10 -25.75 -17.46 -16.26
CA SER A 10 -25.53 -16.67 -15.04
C SER A 10 -24.71 -17.42 -14.00
N ALA A 11 -24.81 -18.76 -13.96
CA ALA A 11 -24.09 -19.59 -13.01
C ALA A 11 -22.60 -19.73 -13.37
N ALA A 12 -22.24 -19.71 -14.66
CA ALA A 12 -20.86 -19.75 -15.10
C ALA A 12 -20.12 -18.42 -14.85
N TYR A 13 -20.78 -17.28 -15.07
CA TYR A 13 -20.26 -15.95 -14.75
C TYR A 13 -19.88 -15.82 -13.27
N GLY A 14 -20.78 -16.24 -12.38
CA GLY A 14 -20.52 -16.21 -10.93
C GLY A 14 -19.33 -17.07 -10.52
N ARG A 15 -19.04 -18.18 -11.23
CA ARG A 15 -17.89 -19.05 -10.94
C ARG A 15 -16.56 -18.41 -11.34
N ILE A 16 -16.50 -17.76 -12.51
CA ILE A 16 -15.28 -17.08 -12.97
C ILE A 16 -14.97 -15.89 -12.04
N ALA A 17 -15.97 -15.07 -11.74
CA ALA A 17 -15.82 -13.94 -10.84
C ALA A 17 -15.41 -14.40 -9.42
N SER A 18 -16.01 -15.47 -8.91
CA SER A 18 -15.63 -16.05 -7.61
C SER A 18 -14.19 -16.58 -7.62
N ALA A 19 -13.77 -17.33 -8.65
CA ALA A 19 -12.42 -17.85 -8.75
C ALA A 19 -11.38 -16.73 -8.87
N ALA A 20 -11.68 -15.70 -9.66
CA ALA A 20 -10.85 -14.50 -9.75
C ALA A 20 -10.72 -13.80 -8.39
N SER A 21 -11.82 -13.65 -7.65
CA SER A 21 -11.80 -13.05 -6.31
C SER A 21 -10.93 -13.83 -5.32
N THR A 22 -11.00 -15.16 -5.32
CA THR A 22 -10.16 -16.01 -4.47
C THR A 22 -8.68 -15.85 -4.82
N LEU A 23 -8.32 -16.01 -6.11
CA LEU A 23 -6.93 -15.86 -6.57
C LEU A 23 -6.38 -14.46 -6.30
N CYS A 24 -7.18 -13.42 -6.48
CA CYS A 24 -6.77 -12.07 -6.12
C CYS A 24 -6.49 -11.96 -4.61
N SER A 25 -7.35 -12.52 -3.76
CA SER A 25 -7.15 -12.50 -2.30
C SER A 25 -5.85 -13.19 -1.89
N ASP A 26 -5.57 -14.36 -2.49
CA ASP A 26 -4.36 -15.12 -2.20
C ASP A 26 -3.10 -14.34 -2.63
N ASN A 27 -3.12 -13.73 -3.83
CA ASN A 27 -2.03 -12.88 -4.31
C ASN A 27 -1.81 -11.65 -3.42
N HIS A 28 -2.88 -11.00 -2.93
CA HIS A 28 -2.73 -9.86 -2.01
C HIS A 28 -2.10 -10.28 -0.68
N THR A 29 -2.38 -11.50 -0.21
CA THR A 29 -1.75 -12.06 0.98
C THR A 29 -0.26 -12.28 0.75
N LEU A 30 0.12 -12.86 -0.40
CA LEU A 30 1.54 -13.02 -0.76
C LEU A 30 2.28 -11.68 -0.87
N ILE A 31 1.69 -10.68 -1.54
CA ILE A 31 2.28 -9.33 -1.65
C ILE A 31 2.47 -8.70 -0.26
N ALA A 32 1.53 -8.93 0.66
CA ALA A 32 1.63 -8.45 2.03
C ALA A 32 2.79 -9.13 2.78
N GLU A 33 2.96 -10.45 2.66
CA GLU A 33 4.10 -11.15 3.26
C GLU A 33 5.44 -10.71 2.66
N ILE A 34 5.50 -10.48 1.34
CA ILE A 34 6.67 -9.91 0.66
C ILE A 34 7.04 -8.56 1.30
N ARG A 35 6.08 -7.64 1.47
CA ARG A 35 6.36 -6.33 2.08
C ARG A 35 6.89 -6.45 3.50
N LYS A 36 6.32 -7.33 4.32
CA LYS A 36 6.82 -7.57 5.68
C LYS A 36 8.26 -8.08 5.67
N ALA A 37 8.56 -9.02 4.77
CA ALA A 37 9.92 -9.55 4.62
C ALA A 37 10.88 -8.43 4.21
N THR A 38 10.53 -7.58 3.25
CA THR A 38 11.35 -6.42 2.87
C THR A 38 11.56 -5.44 4.02
N MET A 39 10.55 -5.19 4.86
CA MET A 39 10.71 -4.35 6.05
C MET A 39 11.69 -4.97 7.06
N MET A 40 11.61 -6.27 7.30
CA MET A 40 12.57 -6.97 8.17
C MET A 40 13.98 -6.93 7.59
N MET A 41 14.13 -7.14 6.28
CA MET A 41 15.41 -7.02 5.58
C MET A 41 15.99 -5.61 5.71
N LYS A 42 15.16 -4.56 5.66
CA LYS A 42 15.58 -3.17 5.90
C LYS A 42 16.20 -3.00 7.29
N GLU A 43 15.56 -3.51 8.33
CA GLU A 43 16.06 -3.43 9.71
C GLU A 43 17.40 -4.18 9.85
N ILE A 44 17.49 -5.39 9.28
CA ILE A 44 18.74 -6.17 9.27
C ILE A 44 19.84 -5.44 8.50
N ALA A 45 19.53 -4.83 7.35
CA ALA A 45 20.50 -4.08 6.56
C ALA A 45 21.08 -2.89 7.31
N VAL A 46 20.25 -2.19 8.09
CA VAL A 46 20.68 -1.09 8.97
C VAL A 46 21.65 -1.58 10.04
N ASP A 47 21.37 -2.73 10.66
CA ASP A 47 22.27 -3.30 11.67
C ASP A 47 23.59 -3.78 11.05
N LEU A 48 23.56 -4.45 9.89
CA LEU A 48 24.76 -4.85 9.15
C LEU A 48 25.62 -3.64 8.72
N GLU A 49 24.98 -2.55 8.30
CA GLU A 49 25.68 -1.32 7.92
C GLU A 49 26.36 -0.66 9.12
N ARG A 50 25.76 -0.74 10.32
CA ARG A 50 26.38 -0.29 11.58
C ARG A 50 27.62 -1.11 11.94
N ASP A 51 27.56 -2.41 11.65
CA ASP A 51 28.67 -3.34 11.87
C ASP A 51 29.73 -3.28 10.76
N ASN A 52 29.54 -2.45 9.73
CA ASN A 52 30.39 -2.30 8.54
C ASN A 52 30.51 -3.58 7.68
N GLU A 53 29.47 -4.42 7.69
CA GLU A 53 29.38 -5.65 6.90
C GLU A 53 28.86 -5.36 5.48
N SER A 54 29.55 -4.48 4.73
CA SER A 54 29.05 -3.94 3.46
C SER A 54 28.80 -5.00 2.36
N GLU A 55 29.51 -6.13 2.40
CA GLU A 55 29.26 -7.25 1.47
C GLU A 55 27.88 -7.88 1.72
N MET A 56 27.53 -8.14 2.98
CA MET A 56 26.23 -8.68 3.35
C MET A 56 25.09 -7.68 3.09
N VAL A 57 25.32 -6.39 3.32
CA VAL A 57 24.34 -5.32 2.99
C VAL A 57 24.01 -5.36 1.50
N LYS A 58 25.03 -5.51 0.65
CA LYS A 58 24.85 -5.58 -0.80
C LYS A 58 24.11 -6.84 -1.23
N GLU A 59 24.45 -8.01 -0.70
CA GLU A 59 23.72 -9.25 -0.97
C GLU A 59 22.25 -9.14 -0.56
N LEU A 60 21.98 -8.47 0.57
CA LEU A 60 20.63 -8.25 1.05
C LEU A 60 19.86 -7.25 0.15
N GLU A 61 20.52 -6.21 -0.35
CA GLU A 61 19.93 -5.27 -1.31
C GLU A 61 19.55 -5.97 -2.62
N ASP A 62 20.44 -6.81 -3.17
CA ASP A 62 20.16 -7.58 -4.38
C ASP A 62 18.95 -8.51 -4.18
N GLY A 63 18.86 -9.17 -3.03
CA GLY A 63 17.70 -9.99 -2.66
C GLY A 63 16.40 -9.18 -2.50
N VAL A 64 16.47 -7.97 -1.91
CA VAL A 64 15.33 -7.06 -1.82
C VAL A 64 14.88 -6.61 -3.20
N LEU A 65 15.80 -6.27 -4.11
CA LEU A 65 15.49 -5.88 -5.47
C LEU A 65 14.75 -6.99 -6.23
N GLU A 66 15.22 -8.24 -6.13
CA GLU A 66 14.52 -9.40 -6.71
C GLU A 66 13.10 -9.57 -6.14
N LEU A 67 12.95 -9.45 -4.82
CA LEU A 67 11.67 -9.63 -4.14
C LEU A 67 10.66 -8.52 -4.49
N VAL A 68 11.13 -7.28 -4.59
CA VAL A 68 10.37 -6.10 -5.02
C VAL A 68 9.90 -6.25 -6.47
N ASN A 69 10.76 -6.73 -7.37
CA ASN A 69 10.38 -7.01 -8.75
C ASN A 69 9.34 -8.14 -8.84
N ALA A 70 9.49 -9.21 -8.05
CA ALA A 70 8.50 -10.28 -7.98
C ALA A 70 7.14 -9.80 -7.44
N SER A 71 7.14 -8.88 -6.47
CA SER A 71 5.94 -8.22 -5.94
C SER A 71 5.20 -7.40 -7.01
N ASP A 72 5.95 -6.69 -7.86
CA ASP A 72 5.39 -5.98 -9.01
C ASP A 72 4.68 -6.93 -9.98
N GLU A 73 5.35 -8.03 -10.35
CA GLU A 73 4.74 -9.05 -11.21
C GLU A 73 3.47 -9.64 -10.60
N CYS A 74 3.49 -9.99 -9.32
CA CYS A 74 2.30 -10.48 -8.60
C CYS A 74 1.15 -9.45 -8.63
N THR A 75 1.47 -8.16 -8.52
CA THR A 75 0.50 -7.07 -8.57
C THR A 75 -0.14 -6.96 -9.94
N TYR A 76 0.66 -6.99 -11.02
CA TYR A 76 0.14 -6.98 -12.39
C TYR A 76 -0.74 -8.20 -12.67
N LEU A 77 -0.32 -9.39 -12.24
CA LEU A 77 -1.10 -10.62 -12.36
C LEU A 77 -2.43 -10.53 -11.60
N SER A 78 -2.41 -10.07 -10.35
CA SER A 78 -3.60 -9.89 -9.53
C SER A 78 -4.60 -8.91 -10.17
N ASN A 79 -4.10 -7.79 -10.70
CA ASN A 79 -4.93 -6.80 -11.39
C ASN A 79 -5.52 -7.36 -12.69
N ALA A 80 -4.74 -8.11 -13.48
CA ALA A 80 -5.23 -8.76 -14.68
C ALA A 80 -6.34 -9.78 -14.38
N ILE A 81 -6.14 -10.64 -13.36
CA ILE A 81 -7.14 -11.62 -12.89
C ILE A 81 -8.43 -10.91 -12.48
N LYS A 82 -8.32 -9.82 -11.70
CA LYS A 82 -9.47 -9.05 -11.22
C LYS A 82 -10.25 -8.42 -12.37
N CYS A 83 -9.55 -7.76 -13.30
CA CYS A 83 -10.18 -7.15 -14.47
C CYS A 83 -10.90 -8.20 -15.31
N ILE A 84 -10.24 -9.32 -15.64
CA ILE A 84 -10.86 -10.38 -16.43
C ILE A 84 -12.07 -10.97 -15.70
N GLY A 85 -11.95 -11.25 -14.40
CA GLY A 85 -13.06 -11.76 -13.59
C GLY A 85 -14.29 -10.85 -13.57
N ASN A 86 -14.09 -9.53 -13.59
CA ASN A 86 -15.17 -8.54 -13.57
C ASN A 86 -15.74 -8.21 -14.96
N GLU A 87 -14.88 -8.14 -15.97
CA GLU A 87 -15.22 -7.64 -17.31
C GLU A 87 -15.60 -8.76 -18.29
N TYR A 88 -15.21 -10.01 -18.03
CA TYR A 88 -15.39 -11.09 -19.01
C TYR A 88 -16.86 -11.42 -19.25
N GLN A 89 -17.24 -11.38 -20.53
CA GLN A 89 -18.52 -11.87 -21.03
C GLN A 89 -18.28 -12.96 -22.09
N PRO A 90 -18.92 -14.13 -21.97
CA PRO A 90 -18.78 -15.20 -22.97
C PRO A 90 -19.30 -14.74 -24.33
N GLY A 91 -18.44 -14.78 -25.34
CA GLY A 91 -18.82 -14.60 -26.73
C GLY A 91 -19.36 -15.89 -27.36
N PRO A 92 -19.79 -15.82 -28.64
CA PRO A 92 -20.19 -17.01 -29.39
C PRO A 92 -19.01 -17.95 -29.71
N GLU A 93 -17.78 -17.45 -29.65
CA GLU A 93 -16.55 -18.22 -29.89
C GLU A 93 -15.81 -18.57 -28.60
N LEU A 94 -15.01 -19.64 -28.64
CA LEU A 94 -14.16 -20.07 -27.53
C LEU A 94 -13.11 -18.99 -27.23
N THR A 95 -13.04 -18.58 -25.97
CA THR A 95 -12.07 -17.57 -25.52
C THR A 95 -10.70 -18.20 -25.30
N ASN A 96 -9.67 -17.62 -25.91
CA ASN A 96 -8.28 -17.92 -25.56
C ASN A 96 -7.86 -17.09 -24.34
N PHE A 97 -8.04 -17.67 -23.15
CA PHE A 97 -7.70 -17.00 -21.89
C PHE A 97 -6.21 -16.69 -21.77
N SER A 98 -5.31 -17.54 -22.30
CA SER A 98 -3.86 -17.28 -22.26
C SER A 98 -3.50 -15.97 -22.97
N LYS A 99 -4.04 -15.77 -24.18
CA LYS A 99 -3.85 -14.51 -24.91
C LYS A 99 -4.51 -13.33 -24.20
N LEU A 100 -5.72 -13.50 -23.67
CA LEU A 100 -6.44 -12.45 -22.94
C LEU A 100 -5.65 -11.96 -21.72
N PHE A 101 -5.04 -12.89 -20.98
CA PHE A 101 -4.18 -12.57 -19.84
C PHE A 101 -2.92 -11.83 -20.26
N ALA A 102 -2.20 -12.34 -21.26
CA ALA A 102 -0.99 -11.71 -21.79
C ALA A 102 -1.26 -10.27 -22.25
N ASP A 103 -2.30 -10.09 -23.11
CA ASP A 103 -2.69 -8.77 -23.61
C ASP A 103 -3.06 -7.78 -22.48
N LYS A 104 -3.68 -8.27 -21.40
CA LYS A 104 -4.05 -7.42 -20.25
C LYS A 104 -2.83 -7.06 -19.40
N ILE A 105 -1.91 -8.00 -19.17
CA ILE A 105 -0.66 -7.76 -18.44
C ILE A 105 0.20 -6.75 -19.19
N ASP A 106 0.38 -6.91 -20.50
CA ASP A 106 1.18 -5.99 -21.32
C ASP A 106 0.63 -4.57 -21.27
N ARG A 107 -0.70 -4.42 -21.32
CA ARG A 107 -1.36 -3.12 -21.15
C ARG A 107 -1.14 -2.52 -19.77
N LEU A 108 -1.16 -3.33 -18.71
CA LEU A 108 -0.93 -2.86 -17.34
C LEU A 108 0.54 -2.46 -17.12
N LYS A 109 1.49 -3.19 -17.71
CA LYS A 109 2.93 -2.88 -17.66
C LYS A 109 3.30 -1.63 -18.47
N ALA A 110 2.53 -1.33 -19.52
CA ALA A 110 2.77 -0.18 -20.39
C ALA A 110 2.21 1.14 -19.84
N ASP A 111 1.52 1.14 -18.69
CA ASP A 111 0.98 2.36 -18.09
C ASP A 111 2.08 3.12 -17.32
N PRO A 112 2.55 4.28 -17.83
CA PRO A 112 3.64 5.03 -17.20
C PRO A 112 3.20 5.77 -15.93
N SER A 113 1.89 5.80 -15.61
CA SER A 113 1.36 6.53 -14.45
C SER A 113 1.44 5.75 -13.14
N SER A 114 1.80 4.45 -13.17
CA SER A 114 2.08 3.69 -11.96
C SER A 114 3.55 3.81 -11.59
N VAL A 115 3.92 4.88 -10.88
CA VAL A 115 5.11 4.79 -10.01
C VAL A 115 4.86 3.60 -9.11
N SER A 116 5.67 2.55 -9.26
CA SER A 116 5.41 1.34 -8.51
C SER A 116 5.63 1.64 -7.03
N GLN A 117 4.65 1.32 -6.18
CA GLN A 117 4.84 1.35 -4.73
C GLN A 117 6.08 0.56 -4.29
N ASN A 118 6.50 -0.44 -5.08
CA ASN A 118 7.68 -1.24 -4.86
C ASN A 118 8.98 -0.43 -5.13
N GLN A 119 8.99 0.51 -6.08
CA GLN A 119 10.13 1.44 -6.25
C GLN A 119 10.33 2.34 -5.04
N LEU A 120 9.23 2.82 -4.44
CA LEU A 120 9.31 3.61 -3.21
C LEU A 120 9.83 2.77 -2.03
N LEU A 121 9.44 1.49 -1.94
CA LEU A 121 9.96 0.58 -0.92
C LEU A 121 11.48 0.36 -1.05
N LEU A 122 11.98 0.18 -2.28
CA LEU A 122 13.42 0.06 -2.54
C LEU A 122 14.17 1.36 -2.20
N ARG A 123 13.58 2.51 -2.50
CA ARG A 123 14.14 3.81 -2.11
C ARG A 123 14.25 3.94 -0.60
N GLN A 124 13.16 3.66 0.13
CA GLN A 124 13.16 3.70 1.59
C GLN A 124 14.18 2.73 2.22
N PHE A 125 14.39 1.58 1.59
CA PHE A 125 15.44 0.63 2.00
C PHE A 125 16.83 1.26 1.88
N ARG A 126 17.16 1.85 0.73
CA ARG A 126 18.46 2.52 0.48
C ARG A 126 18.68 3.72 1.37
N GLU A 127 17.66 4.58 1.53
CA GLU A 127 17.72 5.74 2.40
C GLU A 127 17.98 5.34 3.87
N ALA A 128 17.36 4.26 4.35
CA ALA A 128 17.58 3.78 5.71
C ALA A 128 19.03 3.35 5.96
N ILE A 129 19.66 2.67 4.99
CA ILE A 129 21.07 2.28 5.04
C ILE A 129 21.97 3.52 4.99
N TRP A 130 21.72 4.42 4.03
CA TRP A 130 22.48 5.67 3.88
C TRP A 130 22.51 6.51 5.16
N ASN A 131 21.36 6.63 5.81
CA ASN A 131 21.18 7.41 7.04
C ASN A 131 22.02 6.90 8.23
N VAL A 132 22.53 5.66 8.20
CA VAL A 132 23.39 5.11 9.27
C VAL A 132 24.64 5.96 9.47
N HIS A 133 25.29 6.37 8.37
CA HIS A 133 26.54 7.14 8.40
C HIS A 133 26.37 8.59 7.93
N HIS A 134 25.21 8.94 7.37
CA HIS A 134 24.96 10.23 6.72
C HIS A 134 23.67 10.90 7.22
N ALA A 135 23.32 10.69 8.48
CA ALA A 135 22.11 11.27 9.09
C ALA A 135 21.97 12.77 8.80
N GLY A 136 20.84 13.18 8.25
CA GLY A 136 20.54 14.56 7.88
C GLY A 136 21.11 15.01 6.52
N GLN A 137 21.81 14.14 5.79
CA GLN A 137 22.27 14.41 4.43
C GLN A 137 21.40 13.65 3.42
N PRO A 138 20.96 14.29 2.33
CA PRO A 138 20.23 13.61 1.27
C PRO A 138 21.11 12.57 0.57
N MET A 139 20.52 11.46 0.14
CA MET A 139 21.23 10.42 -0.59
C MET A 139 21.65 10.93 -1.99
N PRO A 140 22.92 10.74 -2.43
CA PRO A 140 23.39 11.22 -3.72
C PRO A 140 22.64 10.59 -4.90
N GLY A 141 22.28 11.39 -5.92
CA GLY A 141 21.62 10.92 -7.14
C GLY A 141 20.11 11.15 -7.20
N GLU A 142 19.51 11.74 -6.16
CA GLU A 142 18.06 12.00 -6.08
C GLU A 142 17.65 13.44 -6.46
N GLU A 143 18.57 14.28 -6.92
CA GLU A 143 18.32 15.71 -7.20
C GLU A 143 17.42 15.98 -8.43
N GLN A 144 16.92 14.96 -9.13
CA GLN A 144 16.12 15.10 -10.37
C GLN A 144 14.65 14.70 -10.26
N GLU A 145 14.20 14.19 -9.11
CA GLU A 145 12.78 13.97 -8.87
C GLU A 145 12.31 15.03 -7.86
N ASP A 146 11.66 16.07 -8.39
CA ASP A 146 11.11 17.25 -7.71
C ASP A 146 10.96 17.10 -6.19
N ILE A 147 11.44 18.12 -5.48
CA ILE A 147 11.20 18.37 -4.06
C ILE A 147 9.70 18.26 -3.76
N VAL A 148 9.23 17.05 -3.45
CA VAL A 148 7.98 16.82 -2.74
C VAL A 148 8.32 16.98 -1.27
N MET A 149 8.46 18.25 -0.88
CA MET A 149 8.40 18.66 0.52
C MET A 149 7.02 18.26 1.07
N THR A 150 6.91 17.04 1.58
CA THR A 150 6.10 16.66 2.76
C THR A 150 6.29 15.17 3.07
N SER A 151 7.07 14.86 4.12
CA SER A 151 7.04 13.59 4.89
C SER A 151 7.07 12.28 4.09
N THR A 152 8.24 11.92 3.54
CA THR A 152 8.54 10.68 2.79
C THR A 152 8.54 9.38 3.61
N GLU A 153 8.24 9.45 4.91
CA GLU A 153 8.42 8.31 5.81
C GLU A 153 7.29 7.26 5.75
N CYS A 154 6.13 7.56 5.13
CA CYS A 154 5.03 6.58 5.09
C CYS A 154 4.07 6.75 3.90
N ASN A 155 3.64 5.62 3.34
CA ASN A 155 2.73 5.53 2.17
C ASN A 155 1.27 5.97 2.43
N LEU A 156 1.00 6.53 3.61
CA LEU A 156 -0.35 6.85 4.07
C LEU A 156 -0.74 8.27 3.68
N LEU A 157 -1.85 8.44 2.95
CA LEU A 157 -2.33 9.77 2.53
C LEU A 157 -2.86 10.66 3.66
N ASN A 158 -3.14 10.07 4.83
CA ASN A 158 -3.58 10.81 6.00
C ASN A 158 -3.07 10.13 7.27
N ILE A 159 -2.68 10.97 8.23
CA ILE A 159 -2.16 10.52 9.55
C ILE A 159 -3.25 10.46 10.62
N THR A 160 -4.38 11.11 10.40
CA THR A 160 -5.55 11.10 11.30
C THR A 160 -6.82 10.73 10.55
N CYS A 161 -7.73 10.00 11.21
CA CYS A 161 -9.04 9.74 10.66
C CYS A 161 -9.86 11.05 10.61
N PRO A 162 -10.35 11.48 9.43
CA PRO A 162 -11.07 12.74 9.29
C PRO A 162 -12.45 12.76 9.97
N LEU A 163 -12.96 11.61 10.41
CA LEU A 163 -14.27 11.49 11.07
C LEU A 163 -14.17 11.42 12.60
N THR A 164 -13.15 10.74 13.12
CA THR A 164 -12.99 10.53 14.57
C THR A 164 -11.90 11.42 15.18
N GLY A 165 -11.04 12.02 14.35
CA GLY A 165 -9.86 12.77 14.79
C GLY A 165 -8.72 11.92 15.34
N LYS A 166 -8.93 10.61 15.50
CA LYS A 166 -7.91 9.69 16.04
C LYS A 166 -6.75 9.54 15.06
N PRO A 167 -5.50 9.39 15.53
CA PRO A 167 -4.39 9.05 14.66
C PRO A 167 -4.60 7.67 14.06
N VAL A 168 -4.16 7.49 12.82
CA VAL A 168 -4.33 6.25 12.05
C VAL A 168 -3.67 5.05 12.74
N THR A 169 -2.57 5.29 13.46
CA THR A 169 -1.88 4.30 14.29
C THR A 169 -2.73 3.75 15.44
N GLU A 170 -3.78 4.46 15.89
CA GLU A 170 -4.63 4.09 17.04
C GLU A 170 -6.04 3.64 16.62
N LEU A 171 -6.31 3.48 15.33
CA LEU A 171 -7.59 3.00 14.86
C LEU A 171 -7.77 1.52 15.22
N ALA A 172 -8.97 1.17 15.70
CA ALA A 172 -9.29 -0.20 16.08
C ALA A 172 -9.56 -1.05 14.83
N ASP A 173 -10.39 -0.53 13.93
CA ASP A 173 -10.71 -1.15 12.63
C ASP A 173 -10.37 -0.16 11.49
N PRO A 174 -9.09 -0.03 11.10
CA PRO A 174 -8.71 0.86 10.00
C PRO A 174 -9.24 0.31 8.67
N VAL A 175 -9.79 1.20 7.86
CA VAL A 175 -10.26 0.88 6.51
C VAL A 175 -9.86 1.97 5.54
N ARG A 176 -9.56 1.59 4.29
CA ARG A 176 -9.13 2.48 3.22
C ARG A 176 -10.15 2.49 2.09
N SER A 177 -10.39 3.66 1.50
CA SER A 177 -11.17 3.76 0.26
C SER A 177 -10.31 3.38 -0.95
N MET A 178 -10.79 2.45 -1.77
CA MET A 178 -10.10 2.07 -3.01
C MET A 178 -10.12 3.16 -4.09
N ASP A 179 -10.92 4.22 -3.93
CA ASP A 179 -11.06 5.31 -4.89
C ASP A 179 -10.15 6.52 -4.61
N CYS A 180 -9.87 6.77 -3.33
CA CYS A 180 -9.11 7.94 -2.90
C CYS A 180 -7.99 7.63 -1.91
N LYS A 181 -7.80 6.35 -1.53
CA LYS A 181 -6.78 5.83 -0.61
C LYS A 181 -6.75 6.44 0.81
N HIS A 182 -7.67 7.34 1.15
CA HIS A 182 -7.84 7.84 2.52
C HIS A 182 -8.32 6.76 3.49
N ILE A 183 -7.87 6.87 4.74
CA ILE A 183 -8.05 5.91 5.83
C ILE A 183 -9.04 6.44 6.87
N TYR A 184 -9.90 5.54 7.35
CA TYR A 184 -10.96 5.83 8.29
C TYR A 184 -11.11 4.74 9.36
N GLU A 185 -11.76 5.10 10.46
CA GLU A 185 -12.34 4.13 11.40
C GLU A 185 -13.60 3.51 10.78
N LYS A 186 -13.66 2.17 10.71
CA LYS A 186 -14.74 1.43 10.02
C LYS A 186 -16.13 1.82 10.49
N LYS A 187 -16.35 1.91 11.81
CA LYS A 187 -17.68 2.26 12.35
C LYS A 187 -18.10 3.67 11.95
N ALA A 188 -17.17 4.62 12.00
CA ALA A 188 -17.43 6.02 11.69
C ALA A 188 -17.74 6.23 10.20
N ILE A 189 -16.94 5.64 9.29
CA ILE A 189 -17.18 5.80 7.85
C ILE A 189 -18.46 5.11 7.39
N MET A 190 -18.80 3.96 7.97
CA MET A 190 -20.06 3.28 7.65
C MET A 190 -21.28 4.08 8.11
N GLN A 191 -21.19 4.78 9.24
CA GLN A 191 -22.23 5.71 9.66
C GLN A 191 -22.32 6.92 8.72
N HIS A 192 -21.18 7.50 8.34
CA HIS A 192 -21.11 8.64 7.41
C HIS A 192 -21.78 8.34 6.06
N ILE A 193 -21.49 7.18 5.48
CA ILE A 193 -22.09 6.73 4.20
C ILE A 193 -23.61 6.60 4.34
N ARG A 194 -24.11 6.09 5.49
CA ARG A 194 -25.55 5.93 5.74
C ARG A 194 -26.28 7.25 5.98
N SER A 195 -25.62 8.24 6.57
CA SER A 195 -26.27 9.48 7.04
C SER A 195 -26.82 10.42 5.96
N LYS A 196 -26.63 10.16 4.65
CA LYS A 196 -27.12 10.96 3.49
C LYS A 196 -26.72 12.45 3.44
N VAL A 197 -26.30 13.08 4.54
CA VAL A 197 -25.96 14.52 4.66
C VAL A 197 -24.89 14.94 3.64
N LEU A 198 -23.91 14.08 3.36
CA LEU A 198 -22.81 14.37 2.42
C LEU A 198 -22.85 13.50 1.16
N GLN A 199 -23.96 12.79 0.88
CA GLN A 199 -24.12 11.90 -0.28
C GLN A 199 -22.93 10.94 -0.52
N GLY A 200 -22.32 10.46 0.57
CA GLY A 200 -21.14 9.60 0.49
C GLY A 200 -19.90 10.29 -0.09
N ARG A 201 -19.77 11.63 -0.02
CA ARG A 201 -18.51 12.30 -0.35
C ARG A 201 -17.42 11.94 0.67
N CYS A 202 -16.18 11.88 0.19
CA CYS A 202 -15.00 11.75 1.04
C CYS A 202 -15.01 12.84 2.13
N PRO A 203 -14.86 12.48 3.41
CA PRO A 203 -14.76 13.44 4.52
C PRO A 203 -13.50 14.31 4.48
N VAL A 204 -12.47 13.92 3.72
CA VAL A 204 -11.24 14.71 3.59
C VAL A 204 -11.52 15.95 2.75
N THR A 205 -11.20 17.11 3.31
CA THR A 205 -11.34 18.41 2.65
C THR A 205 -10.61 18.42 1.31
N GLY A 206 -11.30 18.85 0.25
CA GLY A 206 -10.71 18.95 -1.09
C GLY A 206 -10.72 17.65 -1.90
N CYS A 207 -11.07 16.50 -1.33
CA CYS A 207 -11.18 15.26 -2.09
C CYS A 207 -12.52 15.21 -2.88
N PRO A 208 -12.50 15.13 -4.22
CA PRO A 208 -13.73 15.12 -5.02
C PRO A 208 -14.41 13.75 -5.07
N LYS A 209 -13.76 12.70 -4.57
CA LYS A 209 -14.21 11.31 -4.70
C LYS A 209 -15.36 11.01 -3.74
N ARG A 210 -16.22 10.07 -4.14
CA ARG A 210 -17.24 9.48 -3.28
C ARG A 210 -16.73 8.18 -2.69
N VAL A 211 -17.13 7.91 -1.46
CA VAL A 211 -16.82 6.73 -0.70
C VAL A 211 -18.05 5.84 -0.70
N LEU A 212 -17.88 4.63 -1.23
CA LEU A 212 -18.93 3.62 -1.31
C LEU A 212 -18.63 2.49 -0.31
N ALA A 213 -19.68 1.93 0.32
CA ALA A 213 -19.52 0.95 1.39
C ALA A 213 -18.81 -0.34 0.94
N ASP A 214 -19.03 -0.76 -0.30
CA ASP A 214 -18.38 -1.89 -0.96
C ASP A 214 -16.93 -1.62 -1.37
N ARG A 215 -16.52 -0.34 -1.41
CA ARG A 215 -15.17 0.10 -1.81
C ARG A 215 -14.33 0.62 -0.66
N VAL A 216 -14.80 0.44 0.58
CA VAL A 216 -14.08 0.71 1.81
C VAL A 216 -13.69 -0.63 2.43
N VAL A 217 -12.40 -0.94 2.38
CA VAL A 217 -11.88 -2.24 2.78
C VAL A 217 -10.65 -2.08 3.67
N CYS A 218 -10.42 -3.02 4.57
CA CYS A 218 -9.13 -3.17 5.22
C CYS A 218 -8.32 -4.13 4.34
N ASP A 219 -7.56 -3.58 3.39
CA ASP A 219 -6.65 -4.41 2.60
C ASP A 219 -5.44 -4.84 3.45
N PRO A 220 -4.81 -6.00 3.15
CA PRO A 220 -3.68 -6.50 3.94
C PRO A 220 -2.48 -5.54 4.01
N LEU A 221 -2.31 -4.67 3.01
CA LEU A 221 -1.18 -3.74 2.93
C LEU A 221 -1.37 -2.55 3.86
N LEU A 222 -2.62 -2.09 4.04
CA LEU A 222 -2.95 -1.02 4.98
C LEU A 222 -2.42 -1.30 6.38
N LEU A 223 -2.57 -2.52 6.89
CA LEU A 223 -2.09 -2.86 8.24
C LEU A 223 -0.57 -2.82 8.35
N ILE A 224 0.13 -3.24 7.29
CA ILE A 224 1.59 -3.20 7.23
C ILE A 224 2.08 -1.74 7.22
N GLU A 225 1.48 -0.89 6.39
CA GLU A 225 1.84 0.53 6.31
C GLU A 225 1.54 1.27 7.63
N ILE A 226 0.46 0.91 8.33
CA ILE A 226 0.18 1.44 9.67
C ILE A 226 1.23 0.98 10.69
N ASP A 227 1.64 -0.29 10.64
CA ASP A 227 2.66 -0.82 11.53
C ASP A 227 4.03 -0.17 11.29
N GLU A 228 4.38 0.04 10.03
CA GLU A 228 5.57 0.81 9.65
C GLU A 228 5.55 2.22 10.24
N MET A 229 4.43 2.94 10.12
CA MET A 229 4.27 4.26 10.73
C MET A 229 4.46 4.22 12.26
N ARG A 230 3.98 3.16 12.92
CA ARG A 230 4.18 2.97 14.37
C ARG A 230 5.66 2.78 14.69
N SER A 231 6.38 1.95 13.94
CA SER A 231 7.81 1.71 14.15
C SER A 231 8.64 2.98 13.99
N ILE A 232 8.34 3.79 12.97
CA ILE A 232 8.99 5.09 12.74
C ILE A 232 8.70 6.05 13.91
N SER A 233 7.45 6.14 14.36
CA SER A 233 7.09 7.03 15.47
C SER A 233 7.84 6.68 16.76
N LYS A 234 8.06 5.38 17.03
CA LYS A 234 8.84 4.91 18.18
C LYS A 234 10.32 5.30 18.07
N GLN A 235 10.90 5.15 16.88
CA GLN A 235 12.30 5.54 16.63
C GLN A 235 12.51 7.05 16.83
N ARG A 236 11.57 7.90 16.38
CA ARG A 236 11.64 9.35 16.57
C ARG A 236 11.55 9.75 18.04
N THR A 237 10.62 9.15 18.81
CA THR A 237 10.52 9.43 20.26
C THR A 237 11.76 9.02 21.06
N GLY A 238 12.59 8.09 20.54
CA GLY A 238 13.86 7.72 21.16
C GLY A 238 15.01 8.68 20.87
N ALA A 239 14.93 9.44 19.75
CA ALA A 239 15.96 10.38 19.32
C ALA A 239 15.73 11.83 19.81
N ASP A 240 14.51 12.17 20.24
CA ASP A 240 14.09 13.55 20.54
C ASP A 240 14.23 13.96 22.01
N VAL A 241 15.12 13.31 22.78
CA VAL A 241 15.54 13.82 24.10
C VAL A 241 16.50 15.00 23.88
N ILE A 242 15.95 16.11 23.39
CA ILE A 242 16.63 17.41 23.42
C ILE A 242 16.51 17.90 24.86
N GLU A 243 17.55 17.68 25.66
CA GLU A 243 17.67 18.32 26.98
C GLU A 243 17.75 19.83 26.79
N ASP A 244 16.72 20.53 27.26
CA ASP A 244 16.67 21.99 27.33
C ASP A 244 17.63 22.49 28.42
N PHE A 245 18.83 22.90 28.02
CA PHE A 245 19.87 23.44 28.91
C PHE A 245 19.71 24.94 29.19
N THR A 246 18.55 25.56 28.96
CA THR A 246 18.36 27.01 29.19
C THR A 246 18.12 27.40 30.65
N GLN A 247 18.69 26.68 31.62
CA GLN A 247 18.83 27.21 32.98
C GLN A 247 20.02 28.17 33.01
N LEU A 248 19.72 29.46 32.88
CA LEU A 248 20.65 30.52 33.23
C LEU A 248 20.88 30.44 34.74
N ASP A 249 22.12 30.16 35.15
CA ASP A 249 22.57 30.34 36.53
C ASP A 249 22.33 31.81 36.91
N GLU A 250 21.38 32.05 37.81
CA GLU A 250 21.25 33.34 38.49
C GLU A 250 22.42 33.47 39.48
N GLU A 251 23.56 33.97 38.98
CA GLU A 251 24.56 34.64 39.82
C GLU A 251 24.05 36.06 40.12
N ASP A 252 23.58 36.28 41.35
CA ASP A 252 23.93 37.42 42.25
C ASP A 252 23.20 37.34 43.61
#